data_AF-A0A522VJC8-F1
#
_entry.id   AF-A0A522VJC8-F1
#
_cell.length_a   1.000
_cell.length_b   1.000
_cell.length_c   1.000
_cell.angle_alpha   90.00
_cell.angle_beta   90.00
_cell.angle_gamma   90.00
#
_symmetry.space_group_name_H-M   'P 1'
#
loop_
_entity.id
_entity.type
_entity.pdbx_description
1 polymer ?
#
loop_
_entity_poly.entity_id
_entity_poly.type
_entity_poly.pdbx_seq_one_letter_code
_entity_poly.pdbx_strand_id
1 'polypeptide(L)'
;MKFTGRTVRDALLDWGARLRRNSAAPHNAEDEPPLRSELLSADQMEQHGKILAGTHKLSLKSAPDQLLARLAANEAVLIGVCDLLTVAVRANRRISPAGEWLLDNFYLIEEQVRTAKRHLP
;
A
#
# COMPACT_ATOMS: atom_id res chain seq x y z
N MET A 1 -17.54 11.17 22.77
CA MET A 1 -17.44 10.83 21.35
C MET A 1 -16.93 12.06 20.60
N LYS A 2 -15.64 12.09 20.22
CA LYS A 2 -15.05 13.21 19.45
C LYS A 2 -14.04 12.60 18.48
N PHE A 3 -14.44 12.41 17.22
CA PHE A 3 -13.52 12.08 16.13
C PHE A 3 -12.81 13.38 15.74
N THR A 4 -11.56 13.54 16.15
CA THR A 4 -10.68 14.59 15.64
C THR A 4 -10.26 14.22 14.23
N GLY A 5 -10.90 14.85 13.25
CA GLY A 5 -10.63 14.62 11.83
C GLY A 5 -9.24 15.12 11.44
N ARG A 6 -8.37 14.19 11.02
CA ARG A 6 -7.17 14.51 10.26
C ARG A 6 -7.61 14.80 8.83
N THR A 7 -7.34 15.99 8.31
CA THR A 7 -7.71 16.35 6.94
C THR A 7 -6.91 15.49 5.95
N VAL A 8 -7.48 15.12 4.80
CA VAL A 8 -6.77 14.34 3.76
C VAL A 8 -5.44 14.99 3.38
N ARG A 9 -5.36 16.34 3.38
CA ARG A 9 -4.11 17.08 3.21
C ARG A 9 -3.07 16.79 4.30
N ASP A 10 -3.47 16.76 5.56
CA ASP A 10 -2.55 16.49 6.68
C ASP A 10 -2.05 15.05 6.62
N ALA A 11 -2.90 14.11 6.22
CA ALA A 11 -2.51 12.73 5.98
C ALA A 11 -1.54 12.58 4.79
N LEU A 12 -1.77 13.31 3.69
CA LEU A 12 -0.88 13.35 2.52
C LEU A 12 0.48 14.00 2.82
N LEU A 13 0.49 15.07 3.64
CA LEU A 13 1.73 15.73 4.07
C LEU A 13 2.54 14.83 5.01
N ASP A 14 1.88 14.16 5.95
CA ASP A 14 2.53 13.24 6.89
C ASP A 14 3.04 11.97 6.18
N TRP A 15 2.35 11.53 5.12
CA TRP A 15 2.78 10.47 4.22
C TRP A 15 4.03 10.88 3.41
N GLY A 16 4.02 12.06 2.79
CA GLY A 16 5.17 12.59 2.05
C GLY A 16 6.42 12.77 2.91
N ALA A 17 6.26 13.23 4.15
CA ALA A 17 7.37 13.40 5.09
C ALA A 17 8.01 12.07 5.54
N ARG A 18 7.22 10.98 5.59
CA ARG A 18 7.69 9.64 5.99
C ARG A 18 8.31 8.89 4.83
N LEU A 19 7.74 8.96 3.63
CA LEU A 19 8.33 8.42 2.41
C LEU A 19 9.71 9.01 2.13
N ARG A 20 9.86 10.33 2.29
CA ARG A 20 11.16 11.02 2.13
C ARG A 20 12.25 10.53 3.10
N ARG A 21 11.88 9.99 4.27
CA ARG A 21 12.85 9.44 5.24
C ARG A 21 13.32 8.03 4.87
N ASN A 22 12.54 7.28 4.10
CA ASN A 22 12.89 5.95 3.59
C ASN A 22 13.40 5.96 2.14
N SER A 23 13.20 7.07 1.41
CA SER A 23 13.57 7.23 0.00
C SER A 23 14.92 7.93 -0.12
N ALA A 24 15.97 7.34 0.44
CA ALA A 24 17.34 7.76 0.15
C ALA A 24 17.85 7.05 -1.13
N ALA A 25 17.10 7.20 -2.22
CA ALA A 25 17.56 7.06 -3.61
C ALA A 25 16.43 7.57 -4.53
N PRO A 26 16.71 8.42 -5.54
CA PRO A 26 15.76 8.67 -6.61
C PRO A 26 15.64 7.37 -7.42
N HIS A 27 14.57 6.62 -7.19
CA HIS A 27 14.23 5.48 -8.05
C HIS A 27 13.55 6.05 -9.29
N ASN A 28 14.31 6.18 -10.38
CA ASN A 28 13.72 6.49 -11.67
C ASN A 28 12.87 5.29 -12.07
N ALA A 29 11.54 5.43 -12.04
CA ALA A 29 10.62 4.34 -12.38
C ALA A 29 10.79 3.85 -13.84
N GLU A 30 11.53 4.59 -14.67
CA GLU A 30 11.86 4.28 -16.06
C GLU A 30 12.98 3.22 -16.20
N ASP A 31 13.73 2.90 -15.15
CA ASP A 31 14.93 2.01 -15.22
C ASP A 31 14.68 0.59 -14.69
N GLU A 32 13.50 0.28 -14.14
CA GLU A 32 13.23 -1.07 -13.64
C GLU A 32 12.70 -1.95 -14.79
N PRO A 33 13.44 -3.00 -15.21
CA PRO A 33 12.97 -3.86 -16.27
C PRO A 33 11.61 -4.46 -15.88
N PRO A 34 10.69 -4.63 -16.83
CA PRO A 34 9.38 -5.20 -16.54
C PRO A 34 9.55 -6.53 -15.81
N LEU A 35 8.76 -6.76 -14.76
CA LEU A 35 8.74 -8.04 -14.06
C LEU A 35 8.37 -9.15 -15.07
N ARG A 36 9.40 -9.85 -15.54
CA ARG A 36 9.33 -10.91 -16.56
C ARG A 36 9.54 -12.30 -15.99
N SER A 37 9.80 -12.40 -14.68
CA SER A 37 9.88 -13.68 -13.99
C SER A 37 8.50 -14.33 -13.94
N GLU A 38 8.45 -15.63 -14.20
CA GLU A 38 7.24 -16.42 -13.98
C GLU A 38 6.82 -16.35 -12.51
N LEU A 39 5.50 -16.31 -12.26
CA LEU A 39 4.96 -16.41 -10.92
C LEU A 39 5.18 -17.82 -10.38
N LEU A 40 5.58 -17.93 -9.11
CA LEU A 40 5.67 -19.22 -8.45
C LEU A 40 4.30 -19.88 -8.38
N SER A 41 4.25 -21.18 -8.69
CA SER A 41 3.10 -22.01 -8.35
C SER A 41 2.90 -22.08 -6.83
N ALA A 42 1.75 -22.57 -6.38
CA ALA A 42 1.48 -22.73 -4.95
C ALA A 42 2.56 -23.57 -4.24
N ASP A 43 2.95 -24.70 -4.83
CA ASP A 43 3.98 -25.60 -4.28
C ASP A 43 5.36 -24.93 -4.26
N GLN A 44 5.70 -24.19 -5.32
CA GLN A 44 6.96 -23.44 -5.39
C GLN A 44 6.98 -22.32 -4.34
N MET A 45 5.86 -21.64 -4.12
CA MET A 45 5.74 -20.59 -3.13
C MET A 45 5.83 -21.15 -1.70
N GLU A 46 5.25 -22.32 -1.44
CA GLU A 46 5.38 -23.02 -0.15
C GLU A 46 6.85 -23.37 0.14
N GLN A 47 7.54 -23.97 -0.83
CA GLN A 47 8.94 -24.35 -0.66
C GLN A 47 9.84 -23.11 -0.52
N HIS A 48 9.60 -22.08 -1.32
CA HIS A 48 10.32 -20.81 -1.21
C HIS A 48 10.08 -20.16 0.15
N GLY A 49 8.85 -20.20 0.68
CA GLY A 49 8.52 -19.67 2.00
C GLY A 49 9.31 -20.32 3.13
N LYS A 50 9.50 -21.65 3.09
CA LYS A 50 10.33 -22.38 4.08
C LYS A 50 11.80 -21.94 4.01
N ILE A 51 12.34 -21.82 2.80
CA ILE A 51 13.72 -21.36 2.59
C ILE A 51 13.87 -19.93 3.10
N LEU A 52 12.96 -19.03 2.72
CA LEU A 52 12.97 -17.64 3.11
C LEU A 52 12.87 -17.47 4.63
N ALA A 53 12.00 -18.24 5.30
CA ALA A 53 11.91 -18.22 6.76
C ALA A 53 13.24 -18.62 7.43
N GLY A 54 13.94 -19.61 6.87
CA GLY A 54 15.23 -20.07 7.36
C GLY A 54 16.39 -19.07 7.22
N THR A 55 16.29 -18.10 6.30
CA THR A 55 17.33 -17.06 6.14
C THR A 55 17.21 -15.91 7.15
N HIS A 56 16.07 -15.78 7.83
CA HIS A 56 15.79 -14.65 8.72
C HIS A 56 16.17 -14.96 10.18
N LYS A 57 16.84 -14.01 10.84
CA LYS A 57 17.11 -14.07 12.29
C LYS A 57 16.01 -13.33 13.04
N LEU A 58 15.35 -14.01 13.98
CA LEU A 58 14.34 -13.39 14.84
C LEU A 58 14.99 -12.47 15.87
N SER A 59 14.39 -11.29 16.06
CA SER A 59 14.75 -10.38 17.14
C SER A 59 14.15 -10.89 18.46
N LEU A 60 14.94 -10.86 19.54
CA LEU A 60 14.46 -11.12 20.90
C LEU A 60 13.65 -9.94 21.48
N LYS A 61 13.69 -8.78 20.82
CA LYS A 61 12.94 -7.59 21.24
C LYS A 61 11.53 -7.67 20.69
N SER A 62 10.54 -7.54 21.56
CA SER A 62 9.15 -7.33 21.15
C SER A 62 9.00 -5.92 20.58
N ALA A 63 8.40 -5.83 19.39
CA ALA A 63 7.95 -4.59 18.79
C ALA A 63 6.41 -4.64 18.71
N PRO A 64 5.73 -3.50 18.88
CA PRO A 64 4.28 -3.47 18.71
C PRO A 64 3.93 -3.84 17.27
N ASP A 65 2.92 -4.70 17.11
CA ASP A 65 2.33 -4.94 15.79
C ASP A 65 1.65 -3.66 15.33
N GLN A 66 2.16 -3.10 14.23
CA GLN A 66 1.64 -1.88 13.61
C GLN A 66 1.03 -2.17 12.24
N LEU A 67 1.05 -3.41 11.76
CA LEU A 67 0.71 -3.73 10.38
C LEU A 67 -0.76 -3.39 10.10
N LEU A 68 -1.69 -3.95 10.88
CA LEU A 68 -3.12 -3.69 10.68
C LEU A 68 -3.50 -2.23 10.94
N ALA A 69 -2.88 -1.60 11.95
CA ALA A 69 -3.10 -0.19 12.24
C ALA A 69 -2.63 0.71 11.07
N ARG A 70 -1.47 0.39 10.47
CA ARG A 70 -0.96 1.09 9.30
C ARG A 70 -1.81 0.81 8.06
N LEU A 71 -2.26 -0.43 7.88
CA LEU A 71 -3.13 -0.83 6.78
C LEU A 71 -4.46 -0.08 6.81
N ALA A 72 -5.09 0.06 7.98
CA ALA A 72 -6.31 0.84 8.15
C ALA A 72 -6.09 2.34 7.85
N ALA A 73 -4.96 2.89 8.30
CA ALA A 73 -4.61 4.28 7.97
C ALA A 73 -4.39 4.47 6.46
N ASN A 74 -3.74 3.51 5.79
CA ASN A 74 -3.53 3.55 4.35
C ASN A 74 -4.85 3.41 3.58
N GLU A 75 -5.72 2.49 3.98
CA GLU A 75 -7.06 2.31 3.41
C GLU A 75 -7.86 3.61 3.47
N ALA A 76 -7.88 4.31 4.61
CA ALA A 76 -8.56 5.60 4.74
C ALA A 76 -7.99 6.68 3.80
N VAL A 77 -6.67 6.72 3.60
CA VAL A 77 -6.04 7.65 2.65
C VAL A 77 -6.45 7.31 1.22
N LEU A 78 -6.40 6.03 0.83
CA LEU A 78 -6.74 5.61 -0.52
C LEU A 78 -8.22 5.88 -0.86
N ILE A 79 -9.14 5.60 0.07
CA ILE A 79 -10.56 5.96 -0.08
C ILE A 79 -10.70 7.47 -0.34
N GLY A 80 -10.05 8.30 0.48
CA GLY A 80 -10.11 9.76 0.31
C GLY A 80 -9.52 10.26 -1.03
N VAL A 81 -8.50 9.58 -1.56
CA VAL A 81 -7.93 9.87 -2.88
C VAL A 81 -8.90 9.45 -3.98
N CYS A 82 -9.49 8.26 -3.90
CA CYS A 82 -10.50 7.80 -4.86
C CYS A 82 -11.72 8.73 -4.90
N ASP A 83 -12.19 9.24 -3.75
CA ASP A 83 -13.27 10.21 -3.68
C ASP A 83 -12.90 11.53 -4.39
N LEU A 84 -11.69 12.05 -4.13
CA LEU A 84 -11.20 13.28 -4.76
C LEU A 84 -11.08 13.13 -6.28
N LEU A 85 -10.51 12.02 -6.74
CA LEU A 85 -10.37 11.70 -8.16
C LEU A 85 -11.73 11.53 -8.83
N THR A 86 -12.67 10.83 -8.18
CA THR A 86 -14.05 10.68 -8.67
C THR A 86 -14.73 12.03 -8.85
N VAL A 87 -14.57 12.97 -7.90
CA VAL A 87 -15.09 14.34 -8.03
C VAL A 87 -14.44 15.09 -9.20
N ALA A 88 -13.14 14.90 -9.43
CA ALA A 88 -12.43 15.52 -10.56
C ALA A 88 -12.92 14.99 -11.91
N VAL A 89 -13.07 13.67 -12.04
CA VAL A 89 -13.58 13.02 -13.25
C VAL A 89 -15.02 13.46 -13.53
N ARG A 90 -15.90 13.48 -12.51
CA ARG A 90 -17.29 13.98 -12.66
C ARG A 90 -17.37 15.44 -13.10
N ALA A 91 -16.39 16.25 -12.71
CA ALA A 91 -16.26 17.64 -13.14
C ALA A 91 -15.54 17.79 -14.50
N ASN A 92 -15.33 16.68 -15.24
CA ASN A 92 -14.64 16.62 -16.52
C ASN A 92 -13.22 17.22 -16.48
N ARG A 93 -12.55 17.16 -15.32
CA ARG A 93 -11.16 17.59 -15.15
C ARG A 93 -10.23 16.45 -15.51
N ARG A 94 -9.09 16.78 -16.13
CA ARG A 94 -8.03 15.81 -16.38
C ARG A 94 -7.43 15.32 -15.06
N ILE A 95 -7.26 14.02 -14.95
CA ILE A 95 -6.50 13.36 -13.89
C ILE A 95 -5.23 12.73 -14.50
N SER A 96 -4.28 12.33 -13.67
CA SER A 96 -3.06 11.68 -14.16
C SER A 96 -3.35 10.22 -14.53
N PRO A 97 -2.55 9.60 -15.42
CA PRO A 97 -2.68 8.17 -15.72
C PRO A 97 -2.62 7.27 -14.48
N ALA A 98 -1.83 7.64 -13.47
CA ALA A 98 -1.78 6.91 -12.19
C ALA A 98 -3.10 7.03 -11.39
N GLY A 99 -3.80 8.16 -11.49
CA GLY A 99 -5.11 8.35 -10.87
C GLY A 99 -6.20 7.53 -11.57
N GLU A 100 -6.16 7.45 -12.89
CA GLU A 100 -7.06 6.58 -13.67
C GLU A 100 -6.84 5.12 -13.29
N TRP A 101 -5.59 4.65 -13.31
CA TRP A 101 -5.25 3.29 -12.91
C TRP A 101 -5.75 2.97 -11.49
N LEU A 102 -5.57 3.89 -10.54
CA LEU A 102 -6.03 3.68 -9.17
C LEU A 102 -7.55 3.49 -9.09
N LEU A 103 -8.32 4.31 -9.80
CA LEU A 103 -9.78 4.20 -9.82
C LEU A 103 -10.22 2.86 -10.44
N ASP A 104 -9.62 2.48 -11.56
CA ASP A 104 -9.96 1.25 -12.27
C ASP A 104 -9.63 -0.02 -11.46
N ASN A 105 -8.59 0.05 -10.61
CA ASN A 105 -8.05 -1.11 -9.90
C ASN A 105 -8.36 -1.10 -8.39
N PHE A 106 -9.08 -0.11 -7.87
CA PHE A 106 -9.27 0.05 -6.42
C PHE A 106 -9.87 -1.20 -5.75
N TYR A 107 -10.77 -1.91 -6.45
CA TYR A 107 -11.38 -3.13 -5.95
C TYR A 107 -10.34 -4.22 -5.59
N LEU A 108 -9.24 -4.33 -6.33
CA LEU A 108 -8.17 -5.29 -6.01
C LEU A 108 -7.50 -4.95 -4.68
N ILE A 109 -7.28 -3.66 -4.44
CA ILE A 109 -6.68 -3.17 -3.20
C ILE A 109 -7.62 -3.46 -2.02
N GLU A 110 -8.93 -3.22 -2.19
CA GLU A 110 -9.93 -3.55 -1.17
C GLU A 110 -9.93 -5.05 -0.82
N GLU A 111 -9.83 -5.93 -1.82
CA GLU A 111 -9.72 -7.37 -1.59
C GLU A 111 -8.44 -7.73 -0.81
N GLN A 112 -7.30 -7.11 -1.12
CA GLN A 112 -6.06 -7.35 -0.39
C GLN A 112 -6.16 -6.87 1.06
N VAL A 113 -6.76 -5.70 1.29
CA VAL A 113 -6.98 -5.18 2.65
C VAL A 113 -7.89 -6.11 3.44
N ARG A 114 -8.97 -6.61 2.83
CA ARG A 114 -9.90 -7.55 3.47
C ARG A 114 -9.23 -8.88 3.80
N THR A 115 -8.43 -9.41 2.88
CA THR A 115 -7.67 -10.65 3.07
C THR A 115 -6.70 -10.52 4.24
N ALA A 116 -5.93 -9.43 4.29
CA ALA A 116 -5.02 -9.16 5.40
C ALA A 116 -5.77 -9.06 6.75
N LYS A 117 -6.86 -8.30 6.83
CA LYS A 117 -7.69 -8.18 8.04
C LYS A 117 -8.30 -9.52 8.50
N ARG A 118 -8.53 -10.46 7.57
CA ARG A 118 -9.10 -11.77 7.88
C ARG A 118 -8.07 -12.76 8.42
N HIS A 119 -6.85 -12.71 7.89
CA HIS A 119 -5.84 -13.76 8.10
C HIS A 119 -4.70 -13.34 9.03
N LEU A 120 -4.59 -12.05 9.36
CA LEU A 120 -3.58 -11.53 10.27
C LEU A 120 -4.21 -11.21 11.64
N PRO A 121 -3.45 -11.41 12.73
CA PRO A 121 -3.93 -11.26 14.11
C PRO A 121 -4.19 -9.80 14.52
#